data_AF-A0A3R8UMH7-F1
#
_entry.id   AF-A0A3R8UMH7-F1
#
_cell.length_a   1.000
_cell.length_b   1.000
_cell.length_c   1.000
_cell.angle_alpha   90.00
_cell.angle_beta   90.00
_cell.angle_gamma   90.00
#
_symmetry.space_group_name_H-M   'P 1'
#
loop_
_entity.id
_entity.type
_entity.pdbx_description
1 polymer ?
#
loop_
_entity_poly.entity_id
_entity_poly.type
_entity_poly.pdbx_seq_one_letter_code
_entity_poly.pdbx_strand_id
1 'polypeptide(L)' 'MIINSEWIYPGYHAGIAIEPAKLSTTLNFVETANPSNILLSIKSDKVKGTSGKNDFVMEYGRIASAYESTGKLLGKELK' A
#
# COMPACT_ATOMS: atom_id res chain seq x y z
N MET A 1 1.59 3.22 -14.43
CA MET A 1 0.69 3.17 -13.27
C MET A 1 1.09 4.27 -12.32
N ILE A 2 0.13 5.01 -11.79
CA ILE A 2 0.32 6.08 -10.79
C ILE A 2 -0.35 5.62 -9.50
N ILE A 3 0.37 5.71 -8.38
CA ILE A 3 -0.15 5.36 -7.06
C ILE A 3 -0.41 6.65 -6.30
N ASN A 4 -1.68 6.93 -6.00
CA ASN A 4 -2.08 8.02 -5.13
C ASN A 4 -2.29 7.48 -3.73
N SER A 5 -1.43 7.87 -2.79
CA SER A 5 -1.58 7.52 -1.38
C SER A 5 -2.49 8.52 -0.71
N GLU A 6 -3.74 8.14 -0.51
CA GLU A 6 -4.79 9.03 -0.02
C GLU A 6 -4.72 9.19 1.50
N TRP A 7 -4.34 8.11 2.19
CA TRP A 7 -4.20 8.12 3.63
C TRP A 7 -3.19 7.08 4.10
N ILE A 8 -2.46 7.43 5.15
CA ILE A 8 -1.48 6.55 5.76
C ILE A 8 -1.55 6.63 7.28
N TYR A 9 -1.57 5.45 7.91
CA TYR A 9 -1.30 5.31 9.33
C TYR A 9 -0.02 4.49 9.49
N PRO A 10 1.01 5.03 10.16
CA PRO A 10 2.31 4.37 10.26
C PRO A 10 2.32 3.13 11.18
N GLY A 11 1.29 2.96 12.00
CA GLY A 11 1.33 2.00 13.11
C GLY A 11 2.36 2.38 14.17
N TYR A 12 2.59 1.50 15.13
CA TYR A 12 3.54 1.75 16.22
C TYR A 12 4.22 0.46 16.68
N HIS A 13 5.37 0.62 17.32
CA HIS A 13 6.09 -0.44 18.01
C HIS A 13 6.21 -0.05 19.49
N ALA A 14 5.50 -0.74 20.38
CA ALA A 14 5.42 -0.47 21.82
C ALA A 14 6.14 -1.55 22.65
N GLY A 15 7.28 -2.04 22.17
CA GLY A 15 8.06 -3.10 22.81
C GLY A 15 7.50 -4.48 22.48
N ILE A 16 6.52 -4.96 23.25
CA ILE A 16 5.91 -6.29 23.07
C ILE A 16 4.72 -6.31 22.10
N ALA A 17 4.19 -5.13 21.75
CA ALA A 17 3.06 -4.97 20.85
C ALA A 17 3.47 -4.18 19.61
N ILE A 18 3.07 -4.67 18.44
CA ILE A 18 3.30 -4.01 17.15
C ILE A 18 1.94 -3.86 16.48
N GLU A 19 1.57 -2.63 16.15
CA GLU A 19 0.45 -2.34 15.28
C GLU A 19 0.99 -2.06 13.87
N PRO A 20 0.52 -2.78 12.83
CA PRO A 20 1.00 -2.59 11.46
C PRO A 20 0.55 -1.25 10.88
N ALA A 21 1.28 -0.78 9.87
CA ALA A 21 0.81 0.34 9.08
C ALA A 21 -0.46 -0.03 8.29
N LYS A 22 -1.26 0.98 7.98
CA LYS A 22 -2.46 0.88 7.13
C LYS A 22 -2.35 1.93 6.04
N LEU A 23 -2.70 1.53 4.82
CA LEU A 23 -2.58 2.39 3.64
C LEU A 23 -3.87 2.33 2.83
N SER A 24 -4.42 3.50 2.50
CA SER A 24 -5.49 3.63 1.50
C SER A 24 -4.90 4.26 0.24
N THR A 25 -5.17 3.66 -0.92
CA THR A 25 -4.62 4.15 -2.21
C THR A 25 -5.66 4.16 -3.31
N THR A 26 -5.44 5.04 -4.29
CA THR A 26 -6.02 4.92 -5.63
C THR A 26 -4.89 4.56 -6.60
N LEU A 27 -5.00 3.40 -7.24
CA LEU A 27 -4.09 2.89 -8.26
C LEU A 27 -4.66 3.18 -9.64
N ASN A 28 -4.04 4.12 -10.36
CA ASN A 28 -4.47 4.52 -11.71
C ASN A 28 -3.56 3.88 -12.76
N PHE A 29 -4.16 3.09 -13.64
CA PHE A 29 -3.55 2.59 -14.86
C PHE A 29 -3.87 3.58 -15.97
N VAL A 30 -2.83 4.11 -16.61
CA VAL A 30 -2.92 5.23 -17.55
C VAL A 30 -2.20 4.86 -18.83
N GLU A 31 -2.60 5.47 -19.95
CA GLU A 31 -1.85 5.37 -21.20
C GLU A 31 -0.48 6.05 -21.04
N THR A 32 0.60 5.38 -21.43
CA THR A 32 1.96 5.92 -21.28
C THR A 32 2.16 7.24 -22.02
N ALA A 33 1.57 7.37 -23.22
CA ALA A 33 1.68 8.58 -24.03
C ALA A 33 0.79 9.74 -23.53
N ASN A 34 -0.23 9.45 -22.73
CA ASN A 34 -1.14 10.45 -22.17
C ASN A 34 -1.59 10.04 -20.75
N PRO A 35 -0.84 10.40 -19.70
CA PRO A 35 -1.15 10.03 -18.32
C PRO A 35 -2.48 10.59 -17.79
N SER A 36 -3.09 11.56 -18.47
CA SER A 36 -4.43 12.06 -18.13
C SER A 36 -5.54 11.09 -18.56
N ASN A 37 -5.26 10.18 -19.49
CA ASN A 37 -6.19 9.14 -19.90
C ASN A 37 -6.07 7.92 -18.96
N ILE A 38 -7.02 7.81 -18.02
CA ILE A 38 -7.08 6.71 -17.04
C ILE A 38 -7.90 5.56 -17.63
N LEU A 39 -7.24 4.42 -17.83
CA LEU A 39 -7.83 3.20 -18.37
C LEU A 39 -8.55 2.38 -17.29
N LEU A 40 -8.00 2.38 -16.08
CA LEU A 40 -8.53 1.65 -14.92
C LEU A 40 -8.11 2.36 -13.64
N SER A 41 -9.04 2.42 -12.68
CA SER A 41 -8.78 2.94 -11.34
C SER A 41 -9.24 1.93 -10.30
N ILE A 42 -8.32 1.52 -9.43
CA ILE A 42 -8.59 0.57 -8.34
C ILE A 42 -8.35 1.29 -7.02
N LYS A 43 -9.35 1.25 -6.13
CA LYS A 43 -9.23 1.76 -4.77
C LYS A 43 -8.92 0.64 -3.79
N SER A 44 -8.01 0.91 -2.87
CA SER A 44 -7.77 0.07 -1.70
C SER A 44 -7.99 0.89 -0.43
N ASP A 45 -8.67 0.30 0.55
CA ASP A 45 -8.94 0.96 1.84
C ASP A 45 -8.22 0.25 2.97
N LYS A 46 -7.40 1.01 3.71
CA LYS A 46 -6.71 0.61 4.95
C LYS A 46 -6.05 -0.76 4.87
N VAL A 47 -5.38 -1.05 3.75
CA VAL A 47 -4.61 -2.28 3.57
C VAL A 47 -3.53 -2.33 4.65
N LYS A 48 -3.60 -3.36 5.48
CA LYS A 48 -2.63 -3.58 6.56
C LYS A 48 -1.34 -4.12 5.97
N GLY A 49 -0.22 -3.59 6.46
CA GLY A 49 1.08 -4.22 6.27
C GLY A 49 1.12 -5.59 6.94
N THR A 50 1.41 -6.63 6.19
CA THR A 50 1.64 -7.97 6.75
C THR A 50 3.09 -8.13 7.15
N SER A 51 3.35 -8.80 8.28
CA SER A 51 4.66 -9.18 8.81
C SER A 51 5.45 -10.04 7.82
N GLY A 52 6.06 -9.41 6.81
CA GLY A 52 6.93 -10.02 5.82
C GLY A 52 8.40 -9.88 6.20
N LYS A 53 9.28 -9.74 5.20
CA LYS A 53 10.74 -9.58 5.34
C LYS A 53 11.19 -8.21 5.88
N ASN A 54 10.26 -7.31 6.19
CA ASN A 54 10.58 -5.93 6.50
C ASN A 54 10.77 -5.75 8.01
N ASP A 55 11.63 -4.80 8.39
CA ASP A 55 11.80 -4.39 9.78
C ASP A 55 10.55 -3.65 10.27
N PHE A 56 9.90 -4.15 11.32
CA PHE A 56 8.71 -3.54 11.92
C PHE A 56 9.04 -2.61 13.09
N VAL A 57 10.32 -2.45 13.47
CA VAL A 57 10.74 -1.55 14.56
C VAL A 57 10.52 -0.10 14.14
N MET A 58 11.03 0.28 12.97
CA MET A 58 10.88 1.63 12.44
C MET A 58 9.63 1.78 11.58
N GLU A 59 9.02 2.97 11.60
CA GLU A 59 7.75 3.24 10.90
C GLU A 59 7.84 3.04 9.39
N TYR A 60 8.97 3.38 8.76
CA TYR A 60 9.13 3.26 7.32
C TYR A 60 9.04 1.80 6.85
N GLY A 61 9.51 0.83 7.65
CA GLY A 61 9.43 -0.59 7.29
C GLY A 61 8.00 -1.13 7.38
N ARG A 62 7.23 -0.66 8.37
CA ARG A 62 5.78 -0.94 8.46
C ARG A 62 5.04 -0.34 7.28
N ILE A 63 5.31 0.92 6.94
CA ILE A 63 4.72 1.60 5.79
C ILE A 63 5.04 0.86 4.49
N ALA A 64 6.30 0.49 4.26
CA ALA A 64 6.72 -0.28 3.10
C ALA A 64 5.95 -1.61 2.99
N SER A 65 5.72 -2.29 4.11
CA SER A 65 4.93 -3.53 4.13
C SER A 65 3.46 -3.33 3.72
N ALA A 66 2.87 -2.16 3.98
CA ALA A 66 1.50 -1.84 3.55
C ALA A 66 1.42 -1.62 2.03
N TYR A 67 2.42 -0.98 1.42
CA TYR A 67 2.53 -0.90 -0.05
C TYR A 67 2.73 -2.27 -0.68
N GLU A 68 3.63 -3.09 -0.11
CA GLU A 68 3.86 -4.46 -0.58
C GLU A 68 2.56 -5.29 -0.54
N SER A 69 1.81 -5.19 0.56
CA SER A 69 0.54 -5.89 0.74
C SER A 69 -0.52 -5.41 -0.26
N THR A 70 -0.54 -4.11 -0.57
CA THR A 70 -1.40 -3.52 -1.61
C THR A 70 -1.08 -4.09 -2.99
N GLY A 71 0.20 -4.19 -3.35
CA GLY A 71 0.64 -4.81 -4.61
C GLY A 71 0.30 -6.31 -4.69
N LYS A 72 0.42 -7.04 -3.58
CA LYS A 72 0.01 -8.46 -3.52
C LYS A 72 -1.49 -8.64 -3.70
N LEU A 73 -2.30 -7.75 -3.12
CA LEU A 73 -3.75 -7.77 -3.29
C LEU A 73 -4.12 -7.52 -4.76
N LEU A 74 -3.54 -6.48 -5.36
CA LEU A 74 -3.71 -6.17 -6.78
C LEU A 74 -3.36 -7.38 -7.66
N GLY A 75 -2.24 -8.05 -7.41
CA GLY A 75 -1.84 -9.24 -8.16
C GLY A 75 -2.76 -10.45 -7.98
N LYS A 76 -3.59 -10.50 -6.94
CA LYS A 76 -4.63 -11.51 -6.76
C LYS A 76 -5.90 -11.17 -7.53
N GLU A 77 -6.30 -9.91 -7.52
CA GLU A 77 -7.51 -9.43 -8.23
C GLU A 77 -7.34 -9.48 -9.76
N LEU A 78 -6.11 -9.42 -10.27
CA LEU A 78 -5.80 -9.45 -11.70
C LEU A 78 -5.48 -10.86 -12.24
N LYS A 79 -5.57 -11.91 -11.41
CA LYS A 79 -5.38 -13.30 -11.82
C LYS A 79 -6.70 -13.93 -12.25
#